data_AF-A0A7M3YKY6-F1
#
_entry.id   AF-A0A7M3YKY6-F1
#
_cell.length_a   1.000
_cell.length_b   1.000
_cell.length_c   1.000
_cell.angle_alpha   90.00
_cell.angle_beta   90.00
_cell.angle_gamma   90.00
#
_symmetry.space_group_name_H-M   'P 1'
#
loop_
_entity.id
_entity.type
_entity.pdbx_description
1 polymer ?
#
loop_
_entity_poly.entity_id
_entity_poly.type
_entity_poly.pdbx_seq_one_letter_code
_entity_poly.pdbx_strand_id
1 'polypeptide(L)' 'TSGQVMDLLAELNESGSTLVIVTHDNEIAERCSRIIRIVDGRILSEEE' A
#
# COMPACT_ATOMS: atom_id res chain seq x y z
N THR A 1 -10.71 -1.09 -13.77
CA THR A 1 -11.14 -1.23 -12.35
C THR A 1 -9.93 -1.02 -11.45
N SER A 2 -10.09 -0.60 -10.18
CA SER A 2 -8.96 -0.28 -9.28
C SER A 2 -7.93 -1.40 -9.16
N GLY A 3 -8.33 -2.67 -9.31
CA GLY A 3 -7.43 -3.82 -9.33
C GLY A 3 -6.37 -3.78 -10.45
N GLN A 4 -6.75 -3.37 -11.67
CA GLN A 4 -5.82 -3.31 -12.81
C GLN A 4 -4.72 -2.26 -12.61
N VAL A 5 -5.03 -1.17 -11.92
CA VAL A 5 -4.03 -0.13 -11.58
C VAL A 5 -3.07 -0.68 -10.53
N MET A 6 -3.59 -1.41 -9.54
CA MET A 6 -2.75 -2.04 -8.51
C MET A 6 -1.84 -3.12 -9.09
N ASP A 7 -2.29 -3.86 -10.11
CA ASP A 7 -1.45 -4.85 -10.79
C ASP A 7 -0.26 -4.18 -11.50
N LEU A 8 -0.49 -3.06 -12.20
CA LEU A 8 0.59 -2.27 -12.81
C LEU A 8 1.55 -1.69 -11.77
N LEU A 9 1.04 -1.22 -10.62
CA LEU A 9 1.87 -0.74 -9.53
C LEU A 9 2.73 -1.86 -8.93
N ALA A 10 2.19 -3.08 -8.82
CA ALA A 10 2.96 -4.24 -8.39
C ALA A 10 4.11 -4.54 -9.36
N GLU A 11 3.89 -4.55 -10.68
CA GLU A 11 4.94 -4.73 -11.69
C GLU A 11 6.05 -3.67 -11.56
N LEU A 12 5.68 -2.41 -11.31
CA LEU A 12 6.66 -1.34 -11.08
C LEU A 12 7.47 -1.58 -9.80
N ASN A 13 6.83 -2.07 -8.73
CA ASN A 13 7.54 -2.41 -7.51
C ASN A 13 8.52 -3.57 -7.71
N GLU A 14 8.10 -4.61 -8.42
CA GLU A 14 8.93 -5.75 -8.82
C GLU A 14 10.11 -5.34 -9.72
N SER A 15 9.94 -4.29 -10.53
CA SER A 15 11.01 -3.71 -11.36
C SER A 15 12.08 -2.95 -10.55
N GLY A 16 11.92 -2.84 -9.23
CA GLY A 16 12.89 -2.24 -8.31
C GLY A 16 12.52 -0.84 -7.81
N SER A 17 11.32 -0.35 -8.13
CA SER A 17 10.84 0.95 -7.63
C SER A 17 10.21 0.79 -6.25
N THR A 18 10.55 1.63 -5.28
CA THR A 18 9.83 1.67 -4.00
C THR A 18 8.57 2.52 -4.14
N LEU A 19 7.42 1.97 -3.72
CA LEU A 19 6.13 2.64 -3.78
C LEU A 19 5.57 2.90 -2.37
N VAL A 20 4.93 4.05 -2.20
CA VAL A 20 4.16 4.39 -0.99
C VAL A 20 2.75 4.74 -1.44
N ILE A 21 1.77 3.99 -0.94
CA ILE A 21 0.36 4.15 -1.30
C ILE A 21 -0.40 4.61 -0.06
N VAL A 22 -1.18 5.69 -0.21
CA VAL A 22 -2.09 6.18 0.83
C VAL A 22 -3.51 5.85 0.40
N THR A 23 -4.23 5.08 1.22
CA THR A 23 -5.60 4.65 0.93
C THR A 23 -6.42 4.57 2.22
N HIS A 24 -7.73 4.72 2.09
CA HIS A 24 -8.70 4.39 3.14
C HIS A 24 -9.36 3.01 2.92
N ASP A 25 -9.00 2.31 1.84
CA ASP A 25 -9.50 1.00 1.50
C ASP A 25 -8.54 -0.10 1.99
N ASN A 26 -9.01 -0.97 2.88
CA ASN A 26 -8.22 -2.07 3.43
C ASN A 26 -7.86 -3.11 2.37
N GLU A 27 -8.72 -3.37 1.38
CA GLU A 27 -8.42 -4.37 0.34
C GLU A 27 -7.22 -3.97 -0.50
N ILE A 28 -7.03 -2.67 -0.73
CA ILE A 28 -5.85 -2.14 -1.42
C ILE A 28 -4.61 -2.23 -0.53
N ALA A 29 -4.75 -1.87 0.76
CA ALA A 29 -3.64 -1.91 1.71
C ALA A 29 -3.10 -3.34 1.90
N GLU A 30 -3.96 -4.35 1.94
CA GLU A 30 -3.61 -5.77 2.07
C GLU A 30 -2.79 -6.32 0.89
N ARG A 31 -2.75 -5.61 -0.25
CA ARG A 31 -1.86 -5.98 -1.38
C ARG A 31 -0.44 -5.41 -1.24
N CYS A 32 -0.18 -4.57 -0.25
CA CYS A 32 1.14 -3.98 -0.01
C CYS A 32 1.98 -4.87 0.91
N SER A 33 3.30 -4.84 0.75
CA SER A 33 4.26 -5.59 1.59
C SER A 33 4.53 -4.98 2.97
N ARG A 34 3.93 -3.83 3.26
CA ARG A 34 4.00 -3.17 4.56
C ARG A 34 2.83 -2.23 4.70
N ILE A 35 2.16 -2.26 5.84
CA ILE A 35 0.98 -1.44 6.15
C ILE A 35 1.26 -0.62 7.40
N ILE A 36 1.14 0.70 7.28
CA ILE A 36 1.27 1.63 8.42
C ILE A 36 -0.08 2.31 8.64
N ARG A 37 -0.67 2.14 9.83
CA ARG A 37 -1.90 2.85 10.21
C ARG A 37 -1.55 4.12 10.96
N ILE A 38 -2.09 5.26 10.53
CA ILE A 38 -1.86 6.57 11.14
C ILE A 38 -3.19 7.14 11.66
N VAL A 39 -3.20 7.64 12.89
CA VAL A 39 -4.32 8.35 13.52
C VAL A 39 -3.79 9.57 14.25
N ASP A 40 -4.43 10.73 14.06
CA ASP A 40 -4.04 12.01 14.68
C ASP A 40 -2.55 12.34 14.55
N GLY A 41 -1.96 12.04 13.38
CA GLY A 41 -0.55 12.28 13.09
C GLY A 41 0.42 11.34 13.79
N ARG A 42 -0.07 10.25 14.41
CA ARG A 42 0.73 9.23 15.08
C ARG A 42 0.57 7.87 14.40
N ILE A 43 1.64 7.09 14.36
CA ILE A 43 1.58 5.69 13.93
C ILE A 43 0.86 4.90 15.04
N LEU A 44 -0.24 4.27 14.67
CA LEU A 44 -1.04 3.43 15.54
C LEU A 44 -0.57 1.96 15.48
N SER A 45 -0.33 1.46 14.28
CA SER A 45 0.17 0.10 14.06
C SER A 45 1.01 0.02 12.78
N GLU A 46 1.83 -1.03 12.73
CA GLU A 46 2.65 -1.39 11.59
C GLU A 46 2.63 -2.91 11.42
N GLU A 47 2.43 -3.35 10.18
CA GLU A 47 2.38 -4.76 9.75
C GLU A 47 3.32 -4.94 8.55
N GLU A 48 4.10 -6.02 8.53
CA GLU A 48 4.93 -6.48 7.39
C GLU A 48 4.24 -7.63 6.65
#